data_AF-A0A936ACS3-F1
#
_entry.id   AF-A0A936ACS3-F1
#
_cell.length_a   1.000
_cell.length_b   1.000
_cell.length_c   1.000
_cell.angle_alpha   90.00
_cell.angle_beta   90.00
_cell.angle_gamma   90.00
#
_symmetry.space_group_name_H-M   'P 1'
#
loop_
_entity.id
_entity.type
_entity.pdbx_description
1 polymer ?
#
loop_
_entity_poly.entity_id
_entity_poly.type
_entity_poly.pdbx_seq_one_letter_code
_entity_poly.pdbx_strand_id
1 'polypeptide(L)'
;MDDVQLRACGPDADTDGIGDLTDNCPANANSDQANNDLDSQGDACDPDDDNDGVADGADNCPLFANPDQANNEGDLLGDACDSDDDNDGRLDVSDNCPFDQNPQQLDSDADLLGNACDPDDDNDGLADGADNCPVNANPDQLNADGDLRGDTCDACINDPLDTCTDGMFVNGFENPF
;
A
#
# COMPACT_ATOMS: atom_id res chain seq x y z
N MET A 1 22.93 10.79 61.60
CA MET A 1 21.53 11.18 61.40
C MET A 1 21.55 12.02 60.14
N ASP A 2 21.49 11.34 59.00
CA ASP A 2 20.27 10.94 58.28
C ASP A 2 19.87 12.09 57.37
N ASP A 3 20.16 11.97 56.07
CA ASP A 3 19.70 12.91 55.05
C ASP A 3 19.59 12.20 53.68
N VAL A 4 18.34 11.81 53.39
CA VAL A 4 17.68 11.68 52.08
C VAL A 4 18.18 10.60 51.10
N GLN A 5 17.79 9.35 51.33
CA GLN A 5 17.21 8.57 50.22
C GLN A 5 15.73 8.92 50.15
N LEU A 6 15.36 9.76 49.19
CA LEU A 6 14.00 9.92 48.69
C LEU A 6 13.55 8.57 48.12
N ARG A 7 13.08 7.69 49.00
CA ARG A 7 12.34 6.49 48.62
C ARG A 7 10.93 6.95 48.25
N ALA A 8 10.65 7.04 46.95
CA ALA A 8 9.34 6.61 46.48
C ALA A 8 9.22 5.14 46.93
N CYS A 9 8.45 4.86 47.98
CA CYS A 9 8.31 3.49 48.49
C CYS A 9 6.92 3.32 49.06
N GLY A 10 5.94 3.38 48.16
CA GLY A 10 4.84 2.44 48.24
C GLY A 10 5.33 1.03 47.88
N PRO A 11 4.46 0.02 47.97
CA PRO A 11 4.69 -1.26 47.31
C PRO A 11 5.02 -1.06 45.83
N ASP A 12 5.89 -1.92 45.33
CA ASP A 12 6.36 -2.03 43.95
C ASP A 12 6.58 -3.53 43.74
N ALA A 13 5.53 -4.20 43.26
CA ALA A 13 5.41 -5.65 43.31
C ALA A 13 6.23 -6.36 42.22
N ASP A 14 6.43 -5.72 41.07
CA ASP A 14 7.21 -6.25 39.95
C ASP A 14 8.61 -5.64 39.84
N THR A 15 8.93 -4.64 40.68
CA THR A 15 10.25 -4.03 40.84
C THR A 15 10.75 -3.24 39.63
N ASP A 16 9.83 -2.63 38.90
CA ASP A 16 10.13 -1.85 37.70
C ASP A 16 10.47 -0.37 37.98
N GLY A 17 10.26 0.07 39.22
CA GLY A 17 10.54 1.43 39.69
C GLY A 17 9.33 2.38 39.69
N ILE A 18 8.16 1.92 39.23
CA ILE A 18 6.86 2.55 39.40
C ILE A 18 6.15 1.89 40.59
N GLY A 19 5.42 2.67 41.39
CA GLY A 19 4.73 2.11 42.55
C GLY A 19 3.33 1.60 42.19
N ASP A 20 2.88 0.50 42.80
CA ASP A 20 1.60 -0.21 42.51
C ASP A 20 0.35 0.71 42.39
N LEU A 21 0.35 1.90 43.02
CA LEU A 21 -0.79 2.83 42.99
C LEU A 21 -0.87 3.70 41.73
N THR A 22 0.25 3.84 41.03
CA THR A 22 0.38 4.64 39.80
C THR A 22 0.79 3.79 38.61
N ASP A 23 1.08 2.52 38.85
CA ASP A 23 1.45 1.52 37.87
C ASP A 23 0.22 1.02 37.13
N ASN A 24 0.21 1.15 35.80
CA ASN A 24 -0.86 0.61 34.95
C ASN A 24 -0.75 -0.90 34.74
N CYS A 25 0.35 -1.53 35.16
CA CYS A 25 0.54 -2.97 35.19
C CYS A 25 1.23 -3.46 36.49
N PRO A 26 0.60 -3.39 37.67
CA PRO A 26 1.23 -3.63 38.99
C PRO A 26 1.87 -5.02 39.25
N ALA A 27 1.81 -5.94 38.30
CA ALA A 27 2.40 -7.27 38.41
C ALA A 27 3.35 -7.61 37.25
N ASN A 28 3.49 -6.71 36.28
CA ASN A 28 4.18 -6.90 35.01
C ASN A 28 5.06 -5.68 34.73
N ALA A 29 6.35 -5.81 35.06
CA ALA A 29 7.29 -4.70 34.98
C ALA A 29 7.27 -3.96 33.64
N ASN A 30 6.93 -2.66 33.66
CA ASN A 30 6.79 -1.80 32.50
C ASN A 30 7.08 -0.32 32.85
N SER A 31 8.36 -0.05 33.11
CA SER A 31 8.82 1.27 33.60
C SER A 31 8.52 2.46 32.65
N ASP A 32 8.16 2.20 31.39
CA ASP A 32 7.70 3.20 30.41
C ASP A 32 6.21 3.53 30.53
N GLN A 33 5.43 2.67 31.19
CA GLN A 33 3.99 2.80 31.42
C GLN A 33 3.22 3.03 30.11
N ALA A 34 3.64 2.32 29.05
CA ALA A 34 2.95 2.34 27.78
C ALA A 34 1.50 1.85 27.94
N ASN A 35 0.60 2.47 27.18
CA ASN A 35 -0.84 2.25 27.17
C ASN A 35 -1.34 2.84 25.85
N ASN A 36 -1.38 2.01 24.82
CA ASN A 36 -1.59 2.42 23.44
C ASN A 36 -3.05 2.81 23.15
N ASP A 37 -4.01 2.10 23.73
CA ASP A 37 -5.44 2.35 23.60
C ASP A 37 -6.04 3.32 24.64
N LEU A 38 -5.24 3.72 25.64
CA LEU A 38 -5.60 4.59 26.76
C LEU A 38 -6.70 4.02 27.66
N ASP A 39 -6.76 2.70 27.81
CA ASP A 39 -7.70 2.02 28.69
C ASP A 39 -7.19 1.96 30.15
N SER A 40 -7.71 1.04 30.97
CA SER A 40 -7.30 0.90 32.38
C SER A 40 -6.04 0.07 32.63
N GLN A 41 -5.58 -0.69 31.64
CA GLN A 41 -4.39 -1.54 31.68
C GLN A 41 -3.26 -0.83 30.90
N GLY A 42 -2.04 -1.36 30.97
CA GLY A 42 -0.95 -0.93 30.09
C GLY A 42 -0.55 -2.07 29.17
N ASP A 43 0.22 -1.76 28.13
CA ASP A 43 0.59 -2.72 27.07
C ASP A 43 1.29 -3.99 27.62
N ALA A 44 1.91 -3.91 28.80
CA ALA A 44 2.57 -5.06 29.43
C ALA A 44 1.60 -6.08 30.07
N CYS A 45 0.34 -5.73 30.23
CA CYS A 45 -0.68 -6.52 30.90
C CYS A 45 -2.07 -6.48 30.26
N ASP A 46 -2.28 -5.64 29.23
CA ASP A 46 -3.42 -5.73 28.34
C ASP A 46 -3.24 -6.94 27.40
N PRO A 47 -4.30 -7.73 27.12
CA PRO A 47 -4.28 -8.74 26.07
C PRO A 47 -4.64 -8.25 24.65
N ASP A 48 -5.01 -6.97 24.50
CA ASP A 48 -5.48 -6.33 23.26
C ASP A 48 -5.07 -4.84 23.32
N ASP A 49 -3.80 -4.56 23.04
CA ASP A 49 -3.12 -3.27 23.28
C ASP A 49 -3.70 -2.10 22.45
N ASP A 50 -4.48 -2.37 21.39
CA ASP A 50 -5.14 -1.36 20.56
C ASP A 50 -6.67 -1.41 20.59
N ASN A 51 -7.23 -2.38 21.31
CA ASN A 51 -8.66 -2.56 21.57
C ASN A 51 -9.51 -2.69 20.29
N ASP A 52 -8.96 -3.29 19.25
CA ASP A 52 -9.63 -3.51 17.98
C ASP A 52 -10.54 -4.77 17.96
N GLY A 53 -10.38 -5.62 18.98
CA GLY A 53 -11.11 -6.86 19.18
C GLY A 53 -10.36 -8.13 18.77
N VAL A 54 -9.09 -8.01 18.35
CA VAL A 54 -8.15 -9.09 18.07
C VAL A 54 -7.04 -9.05 19.11
N ALA A 55 -6.93 -10.10 19.92
CA ALA A 55 -5.90 -10.15 20.95
C ALA A 55 -4.48 -10.16 20.35
N ASP A 56 -3.50 -9.50 20.99
CA ASP A 56 -2.14 -9.24 20.46
C ASP A 56 -1.45 -10.48 19.87
N GLY A 57 -1.67 -11.64 20.49
CA GLY A 57 -1.06 -12.91 20.05
C GLY A 57 -1.60 -13.46 18.73
N ALA A 58 -2.71 -12.92 18.23
CA ALA A 58 -3.34 -13.25 16.96
C ALA A 58 -3.44 -12.04 16.02
N ASP A 59 -3.05 -10.86 16.49
CA ASP A 59 -3.10 -9.61 15.77
C ASP A 59 -1.84 -9.40 14.91
N ASN A 60 -2.02 -9.11 13.63
CA ASN A 60 -0.93 -8.77 12.72
C ASN A 60 -0.44 -7.31 12.87
N CYS A 61 -1.14 -6.48 13.63
CA CYS A 61 -0.77 -5.12 13.99
C CYS A 61 -1.12 -4.78 15.45
N PRO A 62 -0.46 -5.40 16.46
CA PRO A 62 -0.87 -5.32 17.87
C PRO A 62 -0.98 -3.92 18.51
N LEU A 63 -0.53 -2.86 17.84
CA LEU A 63 -0.57 -1.49 18.35
C LEU A 63 -1.38 -0.56 17.42
N PHE A 64 -1.97 -1.07 16.35
CA PHE A 64 -2.65 -0.29 15.31
C PHE A 64 -3.96 -0.96 14.92
N ALA A 65 -5.05 -0.48 15.52
CA ALA A 65 -6.35 -1.10 15.38
C ALA A 65 -6.75 -1.39 13.92
N ASN A 66 -6.88 -2.67 13.59
CA ASN A 66 -7.25 -3.18 12.28
C ASN A 66 -8.13 -4.46 12.41
N PRO A 67 -9.41 -4.31 12.79
CA PRO A 67 -10.27 -5.45 13.10
C PRO A 67 -10.52 -6.44 11.93
N ASP A 68 -10.21 -6.03 10.69
CA ASP A 68 -10.31 -6.85 9.50
C ASP A 68 -9.05 -7.69 9.22
N GLN A 69 -7.94 -7.38 9.89
CA GLN A 69 -6.65 -8.07 9.82
C GLN A 69 -6.16 -8.20 8.37
N ALA A 70 -6.36 -7.13 7.59
CA ALA A 70 -5.85 -7.04 6.22
C ALA A 70 -4.32 -7.18 6.22
N ASN A 71 -3.81 -7.86 5.20
CA ASN A 71 -2.40 -8.23 4.99
C ASN A 71 -2.28 -8.64 3.52
N ASN A 72 -2.07 -7.66 2.65
CA ASN A 72 -2.21 -7.76 1.21
C ASN A 72 -1.13 -8.66 0.58
N GLU A 73 0.09 -8.55 1.04
CA GLU A 73 1.27 -9.28 0.58
C GLU A 73 1.58 -10.56 1.38
N GLY A 74 0.90 -10.75 2.51
CA GLY A 74 0.92 -11.97 3.30
C GLY A 74 2.15 -12.11 4.20
N ASP A 75 2.79 -11.00 4.58
CA ASP A 75 3.97 -11.02 5.44
C ASP A 75 3.63 -11.02 6.95
N LEU A 76 4.55 -10.65 7.82
CA LEU A 76 4.31 -10.64 9.28
C LEU A 76 3.54 -9.42 9.77
N LEU A 77 3.54 -8.30 9.02
CA LEU A 77 2.82 -7.09 9.34
C LEU A 77 1.47 -7.09 8.62
N GLY A 78 0.46 -6.46 9.20
CA GLY A 78 -0.79 -6.16 8.48
C GLY A 78 -0.75 -4.79 7.84
N ASP A 79 -1.65 -4.53 6.90
CA ASP A 79 -1.71 -3.28 6.13
C ASP A 79 -1.78 -2.01 7.01
N ALA A 80 -2.29 -2.14 8.24
CA ALA A 80 -2.39 -0.99 9.16
C ALA A 80 -1.06 -0.56 9.80
N CYS A 81 -0.06 -1.44 9.80
CA CYS A 81 1.22 -1.25 10.45
C CYS A 81 2.43 -1.64 9.59
N ASP A 82 2.20 -2.12 8.37
CA ASP A 82 3.18 -2.11 7.30
C ASP A 82 3.28 -0.69 6.69
N SER A 83 4.33 -0.44 5.93
CA SER A 83 4.60 0.82 5.24
C SER A 83 4.79 0.64 3.73
N ASP A 84 4.68 -0.59 3.25
CA ASP A 84 4.83 -1.06 1.87
C ASP A 84 3.94 -2.29 1.69
N ASP A 85 2.61 -2.07 1.62
CA ASP A 85 1.55 -3.08 1.68
C ASP A 85 1.55 -4.05 0.48
N ASP A 86 2.33 -3.77 -0.57
CA ASP A 86 2.49 -4.67 -1.72
C ASP A 86 3.93 -5.16 -1.93
N ASN A 87 4.87 -4.70 -1.10
CA ASN A 87 6.28 -5.05 -1.14
C ASN A 87 6.95 -4.76 -2.51
N ASP A 88 6.52 -3.72 -3.21
CA ASP A 88 7.07 -3.32 -4.50
C ASP A 88 8.33 -2.43 -4.37
N GLY A 89 8.60 -1.95 -3.16
CA GLY A 89 9.72 -1.08 -2.80
C GLY A 89 9.40 0.41 -2.78
N ARG A 90 8.12 0.79 -2.91
CA ARG A 90 7.58 2.12 -2.67
C ARG A 90 6.81 2.11 -1.36
N LEU A 91 6.94 3.20 -0.60
CA LEU A 91 6.16 3.31 0.63
C LEU A 91 4.75 3.77 0.29
N ASP A 92 3.72 3.26 0.96
CA ASP A 92 2.29 3.54 0.67
C ASP A 92 2.00 5.04 0.58
N VAL A 93 2.65 5.83 1.45
CA VAL A 93 2.52 7.30 1.49
C VAL A 93 2.98 8.02 0.21
N SER A 94 3.68 7.30 -0.67
CA SER A 94 4.25 7.77 -1.93
C SER A 94 3.94 6.85 -3.11
N ASP A 95 3.08 5.86 -2.89
CA ASP A 95 2.67 4.87 -3.88
C ASP A 95 1.35 5.28 -4.53
N ASN A 96 1.29 5.28 -5.87
CA ASN A 96 0.05 5.51 -6.61
C ASN A 96 -0.84 4.27 -6.76
N CYS A 97 -0.35 3.09 -6.35
CA CYS A 97 -1.10 1.84 -6.16
C CYS A 97 -0.63 1.07 -4.91
N PRO A 98 -0.95 1.55 -3.69
CA PRO A 98 -0.42 0.97 -2.45
C PRO A 98 -0.64 -0.54 -2.24
N PHE A 99 -1.59 -1.15 -2.94
CA PHE A 99 -1.93 -2.56 -2.79
C PHE A 99 -1.62 -3.40 -4.04
N ASP A 100 -1.11 -2.80 -5.13
CA ASP A 100 -0.88 -3.47 -6.42
C ASP A 100 0.52 -3.13 -6.97
N GLN A 101 1.42 -4.12 -6.88
CA GLN A 101 2.84 -3.95 -7.23
C GLN A 101 3.08 -3.19 -8.53
N ASN A 102 3.68 -2.00 -8.44
CA ASN A 102 4.00 -1.17 -9.57
C ASN A 102 5.26 -0.30 -9.34
N PRO A 103 6.48 -0.88 -9.23
CA PRO A 103 7.67 -0.14 -8.77
C PRO A 103 8.07 1.05 -9.65
N GLN A 104 7.57 1.06 -10.89
CA GLN A 104 7.78 2.10 -11.89
C GLN A 104 6.81 3.29 -11.76
N GLN A 105 5.72 3.15 -11.00
CA GLN A 105 4.75 4.21 -10.69
C GLN A 105 4.25 4.91 -11.97
N LEU A 106 3.87 4.09 -12.96
CA LEU A 106 3.27 4.59 -14.19
C LEU A 106 1.89 5.17 -13.85
N ASP A 107 1.58 6.31 -14.45
CA ASP A 107 0.35 7.09 -14.29
C ASP A 107 0.18 7.85 -15.62
N SER A 108 -0.55 7.22 -16.54
CA SER A 108 -0.61 7.61 -17.96
C SER A 108 -1.45 8.87 -18.20
N ASP A 109 -2.45 9.10 -17.37
CA ASP A 109 -3.38 10.22 -17.46
C ASP A 109 -3.11 11.33 -16.40
N ALA A 110 -2.22 11.06 -15.44
CA ALA A 110 -1.80 11.94 -14.36
C ALA A 110 -2.91 12.27 -13.36
N ASP A 111 -3.79 11.32 -13.06
CA ASP A 111 -4.88 11.49 -12.08
C ASP A 111 -4.52 11.08 -10.64
N LEU A 112 -3.29 10.58 -10.45
CA LEU A 112 -2.68 10.05 -9.21
C LEU A 112 -3.03 8.60 -8.88
N LEU A 113 -3.83 7.92 -9.68
CA LEU A 113 -3.98 6.47 -9.64
C LEU A 113 -2.96 5.84 -10.59
N GLY A 114 -2.22 4.84 -10.12
CA GLY A 114 -1.24 4.20 -10.98
C GLY A 114 -1.88 3.21 -11.94
N ASN A 115 -1.25 3.00 -13.09
CA ASN A 115 -1.78 2.09 -14.12
C ASN A 115 -2.03 0.64 -13.65
N ALA A 116 -1.44 0.23 -12.52
CA ALA A 116 -1.65 -1.11 -11.99
C ALA A 116 -3.01 -1.27 -11.29
N CYS A 117 -3.59 -0.17 -10.81
CA CYS A 117 -4.81 -0.12 -10.02
C CYS A 117 -5.83 0.89 -10.57
N ASP A 118 -5.54 1.50 -11.72
CA ASP A 118 -6.46 2.33 -12.49
C ASP A 118 -7.34 1.46 -13.40
N PRO A 119 -8.68 1.58 -13.35
CA PRO A 119 -9.54 0.89 -14.31
C PRO A 119 -9.59 1.51 -15.72
N ASP A 120 -9.10 2.74 -15.92
CA ASP A 120 -9.12 3.51 -17.18
C ASP A 120 -7.82 4.35 -17.31
N ASP A 121 -6.74 3.66 -17.69
CA ASP A 121 -5.34 4.13 -17.67
C ASP A 121 -5.10 5.47 -18.40
N ASP A 122 -5.94 5.86 -19.35
CA ASP A 122 -5.80 7.09 -20.12
C ASP A 122 -6.99 8.06 -20.02
N ASN A 123 -7.96 7.72 -19.17
CA ASN A 123 -9.17 8.49 -18.83
C ASN A 123 -9.97 8.93 -20.07
N ASP A 124 -10.00 8.11 -21.11
CA ASP A 124 -10.74 8.39 -22.35
C ASP A 124 -12.24 8.02 -22.26
N GLY A 125 -12.61 7.32 -21.18
CA GLY A 125 -13.97 6.88 -20.88
C GLY A 125 -14.23 5.40 -21.20
N LEU A 126 -13.21 4.62 -21.54
CA LEU A 126 -13.26 3.18 -21.75
C LEU A 126 -12.31 2.48 -20.80
N ALA A 127 -12.85 1.56 -19.99
CA ALA A 127 -12.01 0.77 -19.10
C ALA A 127 -11.02 -0.10 -19.90
N ASP A 128 -9.80 -0.30 -19.39
CA ASP A 128 -8.68 -0.96 -20.07
C ASP A 128 -9.05 -2.29 -20.74
N GLY A 129 -9.89 -3.09 -20.07
CA GLY A 129 -10.31 -4.39 -20.59
C GLY A 129 -11.20 -4.33 -21.85
N ALA A 130 -11.72 -3.15 -22.18
CA ALA A 130 -12.48 -2.85 -23.39
C ALA A 130 -11.75 -1.89 -24.34
N ASP A 131 -10.57 -1.39 -23.94
CA ASP A 131 -9.78 -0.44 -24.70
C ASP A 131 -8.72 -1.16 -25.55
N ASN A 132 -8.68 -0.84 -26.84
CA ASN A 132 -7.65 -1.36 -27.75
C ASN A 132 -6.33 -0.56 -27.71
N CYS A 133 -6.28 0.53 -26.96
CA CYS A 133 -5.11 1.34 -26.63
C CYS A 133 -5.15 1.87 -25.18
N PRO A 134 -5.05 1.00 -24.16
CA PRO A 134 -5.32 1.36 -22.76
C PRO A 134 -4.57 2.58 -22.19
N VAL A 135 -3.40 2.93 -22.74
CA VAL A 135 -2.56 4.04 -22.24
C VAL A 135 -2.53 5.24 -23.19
N ASN A 136 -3.35 5.23 -24.25
CA ASN A 136 -3.35 6.24 -25.29
C ASN A 136 -4.76 6.61 -25.75
N ALA A 137 -5.34 7.61 -25.09
CA ALA A 137 -6.72 8.02 -25.26
C ALA A 137 -7.20 8.02 -26.70
N ASN A 138 -8.19 7.18 -26.98
CA ASN A 138 -8.80 6.97 -28.28
C ASN A 138 -10.29 6.56 -28.15
N PRO A 139 -11.18 7.49 -27.74
CA PRO A 139 -12.59 7.16 -27.48
C PRO A 139 -13.37 6.60 -28.68
N ASP A 140 -12.80 6.67 -29.89
CA ASP A 140 -13.37 6.14 -31.13
C ASP A 140 -12.99 4.69 -31.43
N GLN A 141 -11.99 4.13 -30.73
CA GLN A 141 -11.59 2.73 -30.76
C GLN A 141 -11.36 2.20 -32.19
N LEU A 142 -10.80 3.06 -33.05
CA LEU A 142 -10.45 2.65 -34.41
C LEU A 142 -9.37 1.56 -34.39
N ASN A 143 -9.53 0.58 -35.27
CA ASN A 143 -8.62 -0.56 -35.44
C ASN A 143 -8.77 -1.06 -36.90
N ALA A 144 -7.92 -0.54 -37.78
CA ALA A 144 -8.14 -0.64 -39.23
C ALA A 144 -7.79 -2.02 -39.79
N ASP A 145 -6.83 -2.73 -39.21
CA ASP A 145 -6.42 -4.08 -39.65
C ASP A 145 -6.99 -5.22 -38.79
N GLY A 146 -7.60 -4.89 -37.65
CA GLY A 146 -8.34 -5.81 -36.81
C GLY A 146 -7.47 -6.68 -35.91
N ASP A 147 -6.24 -6.28 -35.60
CA ASP A 147 -5.40 -6.95 -34.62
C ASP A 147 -5.75 -6.55 -33.17
N LEU A 148 -4.86 -6.78 -32.21
CA LEU A 148 -5.12 -6.49 -30.79
C LEU A 148 -4.91 -5.02 -30.40
N ARG A 149 -4.41 -4.18 -31.30
CA ARG A 149 -3.96 -2.82 -31.03
C ARG A 149 -4.79 -1.84 -31.85
N GLY A 150 -5.23 -0.75 -31.22
CA GLY A 150 -5.95 0.32 -31.91
C GLY A 150 -5.03 1.21 -32.74
N ASP A 151 -5.62 1.94 -33.68
CA ASP A 151 -4.91 2.83 -34.61
C ASP A 151 -4.00 3.85 -33.87
N THR A 152 -4.39 4.29 -32.67
CA THR A 152 -3.68 5.30 -31.88
C THR A 152 -2.36 4.80 -31.28
N CYS A 153 -2.31 3.53 -30.89
CA CYS A 153 -1.15 2.91 -30.24
C CYS A 153 -0.44 1.91 -31.16
N ASP A 154 -0.92 1.75 -32.39
CA ASP A 154 -0.36 0.92 -33.44
C ASP A 154 0.68 1.65 -34.31
N ALA A 155 1.89 1.10 -34.34
CA ALA A 155 2.94 1.57 -35.23
C ALA A 155 2.67 1.19 -36.71
N CYS A 156 1.82 0.18 -36.94
CA CYS A 156 1.59 -0.50 -38.18
C CYS A 156 0.11 -0.56 -38.59
N ILE A 157 -0.65 0.54 -38.44
CA ILE A 157 -2.12 0.73 -38.62
C ILE A 157 -2.84 -0.11 -39.71
N ASN A 158 -2.16 -0.61 -40.74
CA ASN A 158 -2.77 -1.41 -41.82
C ASN A 158 -2.11 -2.79 -42.03
N ASP A 159 -1.37 -3.31 -41.05
CA ASP A 159 -0.67 -4.59 -41.10
C ASP A 159 -0.88 -5.37 -39.78
N PRO A 160 -1.84 -6.32 -39.75
CA PRO A 160 -2.25 -7.01 -38.52
C PRO A 160 -1.20 -8.02 -38.00
N LEU A 161 0.00 -8.01 -38.58
CA LEU A 161 1.15 -8.82 -38.19
C LEU A 161 2.27 -7.99 -37.59
N ASP A 162 2.11 -6.67 -37.47
CA ASP A 162 3.13 -5.74 -36.96
C ASP A 162 4.49 -5.88 -37.69
N THR A 163 4.47 -6.22 -38.98
CA THR A 163 5.71 -6.44 -39.76
C THR A 163 6.12 -5.22 -40.56
N CYS A 164 5.41 -4.10 -40.43
CA CYS A 164 5.79 -2.87 -41.08
C CYS A 164 7.16 -2.45 -40.55
N THR A 165 8.19 -2.57 -41.41
CA THR A 165 9.50 -2.04 -41.09
C THR A 165 9.37 -0.52 -41.03
N ASP A 166 9.85 0.10 -39.94
CA ASP A 166 10.06 1.55 -39.85
C ASP A 166 10.70 2.04 -41.16
N GLY A 167 9.87 2.61 -42.05
CA GLY A 167 10.27 3.11 -43.36
C GLY A 167 9.95 2.31 -44.64
N MET A 168 9.15 1.23 -44.66
CA MET A 168 8.83 0.56 -45.96
C MET A 168 7.36 0.17 -46.17
N PHE A 169 6.69 1.07 -46.91
CA PHE A 169 5.62 0.88 -47.91
C PHE A 169 4.15 0.92 -47.48
N VAL A 170 3.56 2.12 -47.60
CA VAL A 170 2.17 2.26 -48.08
C VAL A 170 2.17 2.90 -49.47
N ASN A 171 1.57 2.21 -50.44
CA ASN A 171 1.15 2.71 -51.76
C ASN A 171 2.20 2.94 -52.87
N GLY A 172 3.30 2.18 -52.96
CA GLY A 172 4.00 1.97 -54.24
C GLY A 172 4.50 3.20 -55.01
N PHE A 173 4.60 4.36 -54.36
CA PHE A 173 5.29 5.53 -54.90
C PHE A 173 6.56 5.73 -54.10
N GLU A 174 7.69 5.39 -54.72
CA GLU A 174 8.99 5.87 -54.28
C GLU A 174 8.91 7.38 -54.07
N ASN A 175 9.41 7.89 -52.94
CA ASN A 175 9.82 9.28 -52.88
C ASN A 175 11.24 9.36 -53.46
N PRO A 176 11.46 9.93 -54.65
CA PRO A 176 12.79 10.34 -55.04
C PRO A 176 13.06 11.67 -54.32
N PHE A 177 14.15 11.70 -53.55
CA PHE A 177 14.71 12.82 -52.76
C PHE A 177 14.37 12.83 -51.27
#